data_AF-A0A0M4CU36-F1
#
_entry.id   AF-A0A0M4CU36-F1
#
_cell.length_a   1.000
_cell.length_b   1.000
_cell.length_c   1.000
_cell.angle_alpha   90.00
_cell.angle_beta   90.00
_cell.angle_gamma   90.00
#
_symmetry.space_group_name_H-M   'P 1'
#
loop_
_entity.id
_entity.type
_entity.pdbx_description
1 polymer ?
#
loop_
_entity_poly.entity_id
_entity_poly.type
_entity_poly.pdbx_seq_one_letter_code
_entity_poly.pdbx_strand_id
1 'polypeptide(L)'
;MFRLAKIFLWTLVFVALLLAMDQFFLRVPATVPAHVAVRQFYTDLRGRLGLLLGGERRTTVESVIEQSDSRPAPREARPAPPVPAEPTPRYLYVDGEGQLQFADTLKDVPSRYRSEARPLDQ
;
A
#
# COMPACT_ATOMS: atom_id res chain seq x y z
N MET A 1 -12.67 -21.15 -42.11
CA MET A 1 -13.18 -20.02 -41.32
C MET A 1 -13.86 -20.46 -40.02
N PHE A 2 -14.79 -21.43 -40.02
CA PHE A 2 -15.48 -21.89 -38.80
C PHE A 2 -14.59 -22.40 -37.65
N ARG A 3 -13.42 -23.00 -37.95
CA ARG A 3 -12.47 -23.44 -36.91
C ARG A 3 -11.81 -22.26 -36.18
N LEU A 4 -11.43 -21.20 -36.92
CA LEU A 4 -10.92 -19.98 -36.29
C LEU A 4 -12.02 -19.28 -35.50
N ALA A 5 -13.23 -19.17 -36.05
CA ALA A 5 -14.36 -18.57 -35.32
C ALA A 5 -14.65 -19.31 -34.00
N LYS A 6 -14.57 -20.64 -33.99
CA LYS A 6 -14.70 -21.45 -32.77
C LYS A 6 -13.58 -21.18 -31.76
N ILE A 7 -12.33 -21.03 -32.22
CA ILE A 7 -11.19 -20.69 -31.35
C ILE A 7 -11.35 -19.29 -30.77
N PHE A 8 -11.72 -18.29 -31.59
CA PHE A 8 -11.98 -16.93 -31.14
C PHE A 8 -13.13 -16.88 -30.13
N LEU A 9 -14.22 -17.61 -30.38
CA LEU A 9 -15.34 -17.71 -29.44
C LEU A 9 -14.90 -18.31 -28.11
N TRP A 10 -14.15 -19.41 -28.14
CA TRP A 10 -13.62 -20.03 -26.92
C TRP A 10 -12.62 -19.13 -26.18
N THR A 11 -11.80 -18.40 -26.91
CA THR A 11 -10.87 -17.41 -26.34
C THR A 11 -11.63 -16.28 -25.67
N LEU A 12 -12.68 -15.76 -26.31
CA LEU A 12 -13.52 -14.71 -25.75
C LEU A 12 -14.22 -15.17 -24.47
N VAL A 13 -14.80 -16.38 -24.48
CA VAL A 13 -15.43 -16.99 -23.29
C VAL A 13 -14.42 -17.17 -22.17
N PHE A 14 -13.22 -17.66 -22.50
CA PHE A 14 -12.15 -17.84 -21.53
C PHE A 14 -11.71 -16.50 -20.90
N VAL A 15 -11.54 -15.46 -21.72
CA VAL A 15 -11.22 -14.10 -21.24
C VAL A 15 -12.35 -13.54 -20.38
N ALA A 16 -13.61 -13.75 -20.77
CA ALA A 16 -14.76 -13.33 -19.98
C ALA A 16 -14.79 -14.05 -18.61
N LEU A 17 -14.45 -15.33 -18.57
CA LEU A 17 -14.33 -16.09 -17.32
C LEU A 17 -13.23 -15.54 -16.41
N LEU A 18 -12.06 -15.23 -16.98
CA LEU A 18 -10.95 -14.57 -16.28
C LEU A 18 -11.38 -13.23 -15.68
N LEU A 19 -12.07 -12.40 -16.47
CA LEU A 19 -12.62 -11.12 -16.02
C LEU A 19 -13.66 -11.29 -14.90
N ALA A 20 -14.52 -12.29 -14.99
CA ALA A 20 -15.49 -12.58 -13.94
C ALA A 20 -14.79 -12.97 -12.62
N MET A 21 -13.75 -13.80 -12.70
CA MET A 21 -12.95 -14.18 -11.55
C MET A 21 -12.20 -12.97 -10.95
N ASP A 22 -11.63 -12.13 -11.80
CA ASP A 22 -11.00 -10.86 -11.42
C ASP A 22 -11.96 -9.93 -10.65
N GLN A 23 -13.19 -9.78 -11.15
CA GLN A 23 -14.24 -9.01 -10.48
C GLN A 23 -14.71 -9.65 -9.17
N PHE A 24 -14.75 -10.98 -9.10
CA PHE A 24 -15.12 -11.72 -7.89
C PHE A 24 -14.18 -11.38 -6.73
N PHE A 25 -12.86 -11.42 -6.95
CA PHE A 25 -11.89 -11.07 -5.91
C PHE A 25 -11.96 -9.61 -5.48
N LEU A 26 -12.33 -8.69 -6.37
CA LEU A 26 -12.50 -7.27 -6.03
C LEU A 26 -13.76 -7.03 -5.19
N ARG A 27 -14.90 -7.57 -5.63
CA ARG A 27 -16.23 -7.18 -5.11
C ARG A 27 -16.71 -8.04 -3.95
N VAL A 28 -16.29 -9.30 -3.88
CA VAL A 28 -16.78 -10.22 -2.84
C VAL A 28 -15.96 -10.04 -1.56
N PRO A 29 -16.59 -9.65 -0.44
CA PRO A 29 -15.90 -9.55 0.84
C PRO A 29 -15.50 -10.95 1.29
N ALA A 30 -14.22 -11.14 1.58
CA ALA A 30 -13.74 -12.35 2.18
C ALA A 30 -14.18 -12.39 3.65
N THR A 31 -15.07 -13.32 3.98
CA THR A 31 -15.61 -13.51 5.34
C THR A 31 -14.79 -14.47 6.19
N VAL A 32 -13.98 -15.32 5.56
CA VAL A 32 -13.16 -16.35 6.23
C VAL A 32 -11.68 -15.96 6.18
N PRO A 33 -10.88 -16.15 7.26
CA PRO A 33 -9.49 -15.67 7.35
C PRO A 33 -8.61 -16.07 6.17
N ALA A 34 -8.72 -17.30 5.69
CA ALA A 34 -7.97 -17.79 4.53
C ALA A 34 -8.28 -17.01 3.24
N HIS A 35 -9.55 -16.63 3.03
CA HIS A 35 -9.96 -15.87 1.86
C HIS A 35 -9.50 -14.40 1.95
N VAL A 36 -9.38 -13.87 3.17
CA VAL A 36 -8.91 -12.49 3.40
C VAL A 36 -7.46 -12.36 2.96
N ALA A 37 -6.60 -13.27 3.40
CA ALA A 37 -5.17 -13.27 3.04
C ALA A 37 -4.97 -13.40 1.51
N VAL A 38 -5.71 -14.31 0.87
CA VAL A 38 -5.63 -14.50 -0.60
C VAL A 38 -6.11 -13.27 -1.34
N ARG A 39 -7.22 -12.67 -0.92
CA ARG A 39 -7.77 -11.45 -1.53
C ARG A 39 -6.81 -10.28 -1.38
N GLN A 40 -6.25 -10.08 -0.18
CA GLN A 40 -5.27 -9.01 0.10
C GLN A 40 -4.02 -9.16 -0.79
N PHE A 41 -3.44 -10.35 -0.82
CA PHE A 41 -2.30 -10.67 -1.69
C PHE A 41 -2.62 -10.40 -3.16
N TYR A 42 -3.78 -10.88 -3.65
CA TYR A 42 -4.20 -10.69 -5.02
C TYR A 42 -4.38 -9.20 -5.39
N THR A 43 -5.01 -8.42 -4.51
CA THR A 43 -5.19 -6.98 -4.74
C THR A 43 -3.87 -6.20 -4.75
N ASP A 44 -2.92 -6.58 -3.89
CA ASP A 44 -1.59 -5.94 -3.85
C ASP A 44 -0.78 -6.28 -5.11
N LEU A 45 -0.74 -7.57 -5.49
CA LEU A 45 -0.09 -8.03 -6.71
C LEU A 45 -0.63 -7.30 -7.94
N ARG A 46 -1.95 -7.18 -8.07
CA ARG A 46 -2.59 -6.48 -9.17
C ARG A 46 -2.26 -4.99 -9.18
N GLY A 47 -2.27 -4.34 -8.03
CA GLY A 47 -1.90 -2.92 -7.92
C GLY A 47 -0.46 -2.68 -8.39
N ARG A 48 0.47 -3.54 -7.99
CA ARG A 48 1.86 -3.50 -8.44
C ARG A 48 1.96 -3.78 -9.94
N LEU A 49 1.25 -4.78 -10.45
CA LEU A 49 1.25 -5.08 -11.89
C LEU A 49 0.75 -3.88 -12.71
N GLY A 50 -0.31 -3.22 -12.24
CA GLY A 50 -0.80 -1.98 -12.85
C GLY A 50 0.25 -0.87 -12.87
N LEU A 51 1.04 -0.74 -11.81
CA LEU A 51 2.15 0.20 -11.74
C LEU A 51 3.26 -0.12 -12.76
N LEU A 52 3.63 -1.40 -12.89
CA LEU A 52 4.62 -1.86 -13.87
C LEU A 52 4.16 -1.69 -15.33
N LEU A 53 2.85 -1.80 -15.61
CA LEU A 53 2.28 -1.65 -16.95
C LEU A 53 2.04 -0.19 -17.37
N GLY A 54 2.51 0.80 -16.60
CA GLY A 54 2.39 2.22 -16.94
C GLY A 54 1.35 2.98 -16.12
N GLY A 55 0.85 2.39 -15.04
CA GLY A 55 0.07 3.11 -14.04
C GLY A 55 0.99 3.98 -13.20
N GLU A 56 1.24 5.22 -13.62
CA GLU A 56 1.52 6.28 -12.66
C GLU A 56 0.36 6.26 -11.65
N ARG A 57 0.60 5.71 -10.45
CA ARG A 57 -0.15 6.17 -9.29
C ARG A 57 0.23 7.63 -9.16
N ARG A 58 -0.59 8.52 -9.72
CA ARG A 58 -0.70 9.90 -9.28
C ARG A 58 -1.27 9.92 -7.86
N THR A 59 -0.56 9.31 -6.92
CA THR A 59 -0.36 9.93 -5.61
C THR A 59 0.77 10.91 -5.83
N THR A 60 0.47 12.01 -6.53
CA THR A 60 1.35 13.16 -6.51
C THR A 60 1.37 13.64 -5.07
N VAL A 61 2.54 14.07 -4.59
CA VAL A 61 2.73 14.50 -3.20
C VAL A 61 1.70 15.58 -2.83
N GLU A 62 1.27 16.39 -3.80
CA GLU A 62 0.18 17.37 -3.71
C GLU A 62 -1.15 16.78 -3.20
N SER A 63 -1.55 15.58 -3.65
CA SER A 63 -2.80 14.94 -3.23
C SER A 63 -2.77 14.46 -1.76
N VAL A 64 -1.57 14.13 -1.26
CA VAL A 64 -1.36 13.77 0.14
C VAL A 64 -1.30 15.03 1.00
N ILE A 65 -0.71 16.12 0.49
CA ILE A 65 -0.67 17.42 1.17
C ILE A 65 -2.07 18.04 1.27
N GLU A 66 -2.87 18.06 0.20
CA GLU A 66 -4.26 18.56 0.25
C GLU A 66 -5.15 17.78 1.22
N GLN A 67 -4.94 16.47 1.35
CA GLN A 67 -5.66 15.64 2.32
C GLN A 67 -5.17 15.86 3.76
N SER A 68 -3.92 16.33 3.93
CA SER A 68 -3.36 16.75 5.22
C SER A 68 -3.90 18.12 5.64
N ASP A 69 -4.02 19.06 4.70
CA ASP A 69 -4.55 20.41 4.90
C ASP A 69 -6.06 20.45 5.14
N SER A 70 -6.80 19.43 4.67
CA SER A 70 -8.24 19.30 4.90
C SER A 70 -8.60 18.80 6.31
N ARG A 71 -7.62 18.46 7.14
CA ARG A 71 -7.86 18.16 8.56
C ARG A 71 -7.92 19.48 9.32
N PRO A 72 -9.00 19.80 10.06
CA PRO A 72 -9.04 21.04 10.83
C PRO A 72 -7.93 21.00 11.88
N ALA A 73 -6.90 21.83 11.70
CA ALA A 73 -5.87 22.05 12.69
C ALA A 73 -6.51 22.60 13.97
N PRO A 74 -6.22 22.02 15.16
CA PRO A 74 -6.49 22.70 16.41
C PRO A 74 -5.81 24.07 16.42
N ARG A 75 -6.61 25.12 16.67
CA ARG A 75 -6.21 26.52 16.75
C ARG A 75 -4.95 26.74 17.61
N GLU A 76 -4.01 27.48 17.02
CA GLU A 76 -3.07 28.45 17.60
C GLU A 76 -2.32 28.09 18.90
N ALA A 77 -0.98 27.99 18.81
CA ALA A 77 -0.08 28.55 19.84
C ALA A 77 1.38 28.75 19.36
N ARG A 78 1.73 30.02 19.11
CA ARG A 78 3.05 30.68 19.34
C ARG A 78 4.26 30.32 18.42
N PRO A 79 5.15 31.29 18.11
CA PRO A 79 6.35 31.04 17.30
C PRO A 79 7.34 30.18 18.10
N ALA A 80 7.78 29.07 17.52
CA ALA A 80 8.78 28.19 18.12
C ALA A 80 10.22 28.74 17.91
N PRO A 81 11.17 28.48 18.84
CA PRO A 81 12.59 28.86 18.72
C PRO A 81 13.30 28.05 17.61
N PRO A 82 14.57 28.38 17.24
CA PRO A 82 15.24 27.79 16.08
C PRO A 82 15.33 26.27 16.20
N VAL A 83 14.89 25.58 15.15
CA VAL A 83 14.87 24.13 15.01
C VAL A 83 16.31 23.59 15.04
N PRO A 84 16.70 22.72 15.99
CA PRO A 84 17.95 21.98 15.91
C PRO A 84 17.89 21.00 14.73
N ALA A 85 19.02 20.83 14.03
CA ALA A 85 19.17 19.95 12.87
C ALA A 85 18.40 18.62 13.01
N GLU A 86 17.58 18.30 12.01
CA GLU A 86 16.76 17.09 12.02
C GLU A 86 17.65 15.84 12.21
N PRO A 87 17.38 15.01 13.24
CA PRO A 87 18.09 13.77 13.44
C PRO A 87 17.83 12.85 12.24
N THR A 88 18.90 12.35 11.63
CA THR A 88 18.78 11.36 10.56
C THR A 88 18.28 10.05 11.17
N PRO A 89 17.16 9.48 10.70
CA PRO A 89 16.61 8.26 11.28
C PRO A 89 17.59 7.10 11.09
N ARG A 90 17.85 6.35 12.17
CA ARG A 90 18.86 5.28 12.21
C ARG A 90 18.28 3.89 12.33
N TYR A 91 16.99 3.76 12.63
CA TYR A 91 16.31 2.50 12.84
C TYR A 91 15.03 2.44 12.01
N LEU A 92 14.73 1.24 11.52
CA LEU A 92 13.56 0.89 10.74
C LEU A 92 12.84 -0.26 11.42
N TYR A 93 11.53 -0.19 11.60
CA TYR A 93 10.72 -1.30 12.12
C TYR A 93 9.38 -1.39 11.39
N VAL A 94 8.71 -2.54 11.51
CA VAL A 94 7.37 -2.75 10.96
C VAL A 94 6.38 -2.72 12.12
N ASP A 95 5.31 -1.94 12.01
CA ASP A 95 4.27 -1.87 13.03
C ASP A 95 3.22 -2.98 12.90
N GLY A 96 2.23 -2.97 13.79
CA GLY A 96 1.17 -3.99 13.83
C GLY A 96 0.19 -3.93 12.65
N GLU A 97 0.26 -2.87 11.85
CA GLU A 97 -0.51 -2.71 10.61
C GLU A 97 0.32 -3.05 9.37
N GLY A 98 1.58 -3.47 9.55
CA GLY A 98 2.49 -3.80 8.46
C GLY A 98 3.15 -2.59 7.81
N GLN A 99 3.09 -1.41 8.43
CA GLN A 99 3.73 -0.20 7.89
C GLN A 99 5.18 -0.06 8.37
N LEU A 100 6.03 0.45 7.49
CA LEU A 100 7.42 0.76 7.78
C LEU A 100 7.51 2.09 8.54
N GLN A 101 8.14 2.05 9.71
CA GLN A 101 8.32 3.19 10.60
C GLN A 101 9.81 3.45 10.82
N PHE A 102 10.16 4.73 10.96
CA PHE A 102 11.52 5.20 11.17
C PHE A 102 11.71 5.75 12.58
N ALA A 103 12.85 5.49 13.19
CA ALA A 103 13.20 5.97 14.52
C ALA A 103 14.66 6.41 14.58
N ASP A 104 14.93 7.46 15.35
CA ASP A 104 16.30 8.00 15.52
C ASP A 104 17.14 7.09 16.42
N THR A 105 16.52 6.52 17.45
CA THR A 105 17.17 5.57 18.35
C THR A 105 16.31 4.35 18.60
N LEU A 106 16.94 3.25 19.01
CA LEU A 106 16.24 2.02 19.40
C LEU A 106 15.28 2.22 20.58
N LYS A 107 15.49 3.25 21.41
CA LYS A 107 14.61 3.57 22.54
C LYS A 107 13.27 4.11 22.06
N ASP A 108 13.28 4.84 20.94
CA ASP A 108 12.11 5.48 20.33
C ASP A 108 11.21 4.45 19.62
N VAL A 109 11.74 3.27 19.32
CA VAL A 109 10.93 2.13 18.85
C VAL A 109 10.08 1.59 20.01
N PRO A 110 8.76 1.38 19.84
CA PRO A 110 7.91 0.77 20.86
C PRO A 110 8.45 -0.59 21.30
N SER A 111 8.39 -0.90 22.59
CA SER A 111 9.03 -2.10 23.17
C SER A 111 8.70 -3.40 22.45
N ARG A 112 7.47 -3.53 21.96
CA ARG A 112 6.96 -4.69 21.20
C ARG A 112 7.60 -4.87 19.81
N TYR A 113 8.16 -3.82 19.22
CA TYR A 113 8.78 -3.85 17.88
C TYR A 113 10.31 -3.73 17.90
N ARG A 114 10.92 -3.52 19.08
CA ARG A 114 12.38 -3.34 19.20
C ARG A 114 13.19 -4.55 18.74
N SER A 115 12.67 -5.76 18.93
CA SER A 115 13.33 -7.00 18.50
C SER A 115 13.38 -7.15 16.98
N GLU A 116 12.44 -6.51 16.27
CA GLU A 116 12.32 -6.56 14.82
C GLU A 116 12.93 -5.32 14.14
N ALA A 117 13.31 -4.31 14.93
CA ALA A 117 13.95 -3.11 14.43
C ALA A 117 15.33 -3.42 13.82
N ARG A 118 15.58 -2.88 12.63
CA ARG A 118 16.84 -2.96 11.91
C ARG A 118 17.52 -1.60 11.89
N PRO A 119 18.85 -1.52 12.06
CA PRO A 119 19.58 -0.29 11.78
C PRO A 119 19.55 0.01 10.28
N LEU A 120 19.47 1.28 9.92
CA LEU A 120 19.69 1.77 8.56
C LEU A 120 21.20 1.95 8.39
N ASP A 121 21.83 1.06 7.61
CA ASP A 121 23.23 1.21 7.23
C ASP A 121 23.40 2.52 6.44
N GLN A 122 24.37 3.34 6.87
CA GLN A 122 24.78 4.59 6.22
C GLN A 122 25.87 4.33 5.18
#